data_AF-A0A6B1BCN9-F1
#
_entry.id   AF-A0A6B1BCN9-F1
#
_cell.length_a   1.000
_cell.length_b   1.000
_cell.length_c   1.000
_cell.angle_alpha   90.00
_cell.angle_beta   90.00
_cell.angle_gamma   90.00
#
_symmetry.space_group_name_H-M   'P 1'
#
loop_
_entity.id
_entity.type
_entity.pdbx_description
1 polymer ?
#
loop_
_entity_poly.entity_id
_entity_poly.type
_entity_poly.pdbx_seq_one_letter_code
_entity_poly.pdbx_strand_id
1 'polypeptide(L)' 'MSSSPSYLFTSESVTEGHPDKVCDQISDAFVDAYLRADTDSRVAVEAMVTTG' A
#
# COMPACT_ATOMS: atom_id res chain seq x y z
N MET A 1 -38.38 13.59 -19.33
CA MET A 1 -37.00 13.09 -19.19
C MET A 1 -36.49 13.61 -17.86
N SER A 2 -36.37 12.74 -16.85
CA SER A 2 -35.86 13.13 -15.53
C SER A 2 -34.33 13.21 -15.62
N SER A 3 -33.76 14.40 -15.48
CA SER A 3 -32.30 14.59 -15.45
C SER A 3 -31.78 14.21 -14.07
N SER A 4 -31.25 13.01 -13.92
CA SER A 4 -30.47 12.66 -12.73
C SER A 4 -29.29 13.63 -12.59
N PRO A 5 -28.96 14.12 -11.38
CA PRO A 5 -27.82 15.01 -11.19
C PRO A 5 -26.52 14.32 -11.60
N SER A 6 -25.69 14.98 -12.41
CA SER A 6 -24.37 14.48 -12.80
C SER A 6 -23.42 14.50 -11.60
N TYR A 7 -22.86 13.36 -11.25
CA TYR A 7 -21.83 13.22 -10.21
C TYR A 7 -20.46 13.10 -10.87
N LEU A 8 -19.50 13.93 -10.44
CA LEU A 8 -18.10 13.86 -10.89
C LEU A 8 -17.24 13.29 -9.77
N PHE A 9 -16.45 12.28 -10.11
CA PHE A 9 -15.52 11.61 -9.20
C PHE A 9 -14.16 11.46 -9.88
N THR A 10 -13.10 11.68 -9.12
CA THR A 10 -11.71 11.53 -9.58
C THR A 10 -10.97 10.62 -8.62
N SER A 11 -10.10 9.77 -9.16
CA SER A 11 -9.17 8.92 -8.41
C SER A 11 -7.78 9.07 -9.01
N GLU A 12 -6.76 8.83 -8.19
CA GLU A 12 -5.37 8.77 -8.60
C GLU A 12 -4.73 7.45 -8.14
N SER A 13 -3.54 7.15 -8.67
CA SER A 13 -2.70 6.01 -8.28
C SER A 13 -1.26 6.37 -8.53
N VAL A 14 -0.35 5.73 -7.79
CA VAL A 14 1.10 5.83 -7.99
C VAL A 14 1.65 4.47 -8.45
N THR A 15 2.83 4.48 -9.08
CA THR A 15 3.50 3.25 -9.53
C THR A 15 4.26 2.58 -8.39
N GLU A 16 4.71 1.35 -8.61
CA GLU A 16 5.52 0.57 -7.66
C GLU A 16 6.83 1.27 -7.25
N GLY A 17 7.35 2.17 -8.08
CA GLY A 17 8.58 2.93 -7.81
C GLY A 17 8.37 4.20 -6.99
N HIS A 18 7.12 4.56 -6.64
CA HIS A 18 6.88 5.69 -5.74
C HIS A 18 7.47 5.39 -4.36
N PRO A 19 8.19 6.33 -3.71
CA PRO A 19 8.85 6.08 -2.42
C PRO A 19 7.95 5.43 -1.36
N ASP A 20 6.71 5.90 -1.25
CA ASP A 20 5.73 5.31 -0.33
C ASP A 20 5.38 3.86 -0.70
N LYS A 21 5.22 3.55 -1.99
CA LYS A 21 4.96 2.17 -2.45
C LYS A 21 6.17 1.27 -2.30
N VAL A 22 7.37 1.82 -2.33
CA VAL A 22 8.61 1.09 -2.00
C VAL A 22 8.63 0.77 -0.50
N CYS A 23 8.27 1.71 0.36
CA CYS A 23 8.09 1.44 1.81
C CYS A 23 7.05 0.35 2.05
N ASP A 24 5.87 0.45 1.42
CA ASP A 24 4.81 -0.57 1.50
C ASP A 24 5.34 -1.95 1.14
N GLN A 25 6.01 -2.07 -0.03
CA GLN A 25 6.57 -3.34 -0.50
C GLN A 25 7.62 -3.92 0.44
N ILE A 26 8.50 -3.08 1.00
CA ILE A 26 9.52 -3.52 1.96
C ILE A 26 8.83 -4.04 3.24
N SER A 27 7.91 -3.27 3.81
CA SER A 27 7.19 -3.68 5.03
C SER A 27 6.37 -4.96 4.83
N ASP A 28 5.63 -5.05 3.72
CA ASP A 28 4.82 -6.23 3.39
C ASP A 28 5.69 -7.47 3.17
N ALA A 29 6.87 -7.34 2.57
CA ALA A 29 7.79 -8.47 2.39
C ALA A 29 8.19 -9.13 3.73
N PHE A 30 8.28 -8.35 4.81
CA PHE A 30 8.48 -8.91 6.15
C PHE A 30 7.21 -9.57 6.67
N VAL A 31 6.05 -8.92 6.58
CA VAL A 31 4.76 -9.52 6.99
C VAL A 31 4.56 -10.87 6.33
N ASP A 32 4.79 -10.93 5.01
CA ASP A 32 4.79 -12.14 4.20
C ASP A 32 5.74 -13.22 4.73
N ALA A 33 6.98 -12.85 5.05
CA ALA A 33 7.98 -13.79 5.55
C ALA A 33 7.59 -14.38 6.90
N TYR A 34 7.07 -13.56 7.82
CA TYR A 34 6.62 -13.98 9.13
C TYR A 34 5.35 -14.83 9.05
N LEU A 35 4.34 -14.42 8.29
CA LEU A 35 3.10 -15.19 8.12
C LEU A 35 3.34 -16.54 7.41
N ARG A 36 4.34 -16.63 6.52
CA ARG A 36 4.76 -17.91 5.93
C ARG A 36 5.38 -18.86 6.95
N ALA A 37 6.10 -18.33 7.95
CA ALA A 37 6.77 -19.13 8.97
C ALA A 37 5.83 -19.49 10.13
N ASP A 38 4.99 -18.56 10.55
CA ASP A 38 4.00 -18.71 11.63
C ASP A 38 2.78 -17.83 11.33
N THR A 39 1.63 -18.46 11.14
CA THR A 39 0.36 -17.77 10.82
C THR A 39 -0.17 -16.91 11.97
N ASP A 40 0.26 -17.15 13.21
CA ASP A 40 -0.12 -16.36 14.38
C ASP A 40 0.88 -15.22 14.67
N SER A 41 1.84 -14.99 13.77
CA SER A 41 2.84 -13.93 13.87
C SER A 41 2.22 -12.55 14.09
N ARG A 42 2.72 -11.84 15.10
CA ARG A 42 2.37 -10.43 15.36
C ARG A 42 3.47 -9.55 14.78
N VAL A 43 3.18 -8.86 13.68
CA VAL A 43 4.16 -8.09 12.91
C VAL A 43 3.72 -6.63 12.81
N ALA A 44 4.63 -5.72 13.13
CA ALA A 44 4.46 -4.28 12.96
C ALA A 44 5.80 -3.71 12.44
N VAL A 45 5.94 -3.69 11.11
CA VAL A 45 7.17 -3.27 10.43
C VAL A 45 6.91 -1.96 9.71
N GLU A 46 7.74 -0.96 10.00
CA GLU A 46 7.72 0.36 9.39
C GLU A 46 8.98 0.54 8.53
N ALA A 47 8.82 1.11 7.33
CA ALA A 47 9.91 1.39 6.42
C ALA A 47 10.01 2.89 6.13
N MET A 48 11.25 3.38 6.03
CA MET A 48 11.56 4.75 5.63
C MET A 48 12.61 4.71 4.53
N VAL A 49 12.33 5.40 3.41
CA VAL A 49 13.29 5.59 2.33
C VAL A 49 13.53 7.07 2.09
N THR A 50 14.77 7.41 1.79
CA THR A 50 15.21 8.76 1.42
C THR A 50 16.48 8.63 0.57
N THR A 51 17.05 9.75 0.13
CA THR A 51 18.35 9.75 -0.56
C THR A 51 19.41 9.08 0.31
N GLY A 52 20.09 8.08 -0.25
CA GLY A 52 21.18 7.35 0.41
C GLY A 52 22.41 8.19 0.68
#